data_AF-A0A7X9WYR6-F1
#
_entry.id   AF-A0A7X9WYR6-F1
#
_cell.length_a   1.000
_cell.length_b   1.000
_cell.length_c   1.000
_cell.angle_alpha   90.00
_cell.angle_beta   90.00
_cell.angle_gamma   90.00
#
_symmetry.space_group_name_H-M   'P 1'
#
loop_
_entity.id
_entity.type
_entity.pdbx_description
1 polymer ?
#
loop_
_entity_poly.entity_id
_entity_poly.type
_entity_poly.pdbx_seq_one_letter_code
_entity_poly.pdbx_strand_id
1 'polypeptide(L)'
;MLAALSAVVLASGQAFACTPTHVWDGDGPIWCAEGPKIRLAGIAAREMDGTCKQGHPCPKASAIAARDRLVRLLGGAKGKARTGHILVSASAMRCVSNGSARGGRTAAWCTLPGTGDISCAMIRSGTVLRWDRYARGQCR
;
A
#
# COMPACT_ATOMS: atom_id res chain seq x y z
N MET A 1 3.22 -21.75 21.99
CA MET A 1 3.33 -21.83 20.52
C MET A 1 3.18 -20.44 19.93
N LEU A 2 4.26 -19.80 19.45
CA LEU A 2 4.14 -18.62 18.60
C LEU A 2 3.97 -19.11 17.16
N ALA A 3 2.77 -19.00 16.61
CA ALA A 3 2.58 -19.19 15.18
C ALA A 3 3.24 -18.01 14.45
N ALA A 4 4.34 -18.27 13.75
CA ALA A 4 4.86 -17.31 12.79
C ALA A 4 3.81 -17.16 11.67
N LEU A 5 3.11 -16.02 11.65
CA LEU A 5 2.26 -15.63 10.53
C LEU A 5 3.16 -15.41 9.31
N SER A 6 3.43 -16.47 8.56
CA SER A 6 3.98 -16.37 7.21
C SER A 6 3.11 -15.42 6.41
N ALA A 7 3.72 -14.45 5.73
CA ALA A 7 2.97 -13.47 4.96
C ALA A 7 2.19 -14.19 3.86
N VAL A 8 0.87 -14.23 3.99
CA VAL A 8 -0.02 -14.92 3.07
C VAL A 8 -0.12 -14.09 1.79
N VAL A 9 0.42 -14.61 0.69
CA VAL A 9 0.19 -14.07 -0.64
C VAL A 9 -1.14 -14.61 -1.14
N LEU A 10 -2.12 -13.73 -1.31
CA LEU A 10 -3.48 -14.11 -1.70
C LEU A 10 -3.58 -14.28 -3.21
N ALA A 11 -4.37 -15.25 -3.67
CA ALA A 11 -4.59 -15.50 -5.09
C ALA A 11 -5.25 -14.30 -5.78
N SER A 12 -4.95 -14.07 -7.05
CA SER A 12 -5.58 -12.98 -7.82
C SER A 12 -7.10 -13.14 -7.88
N GLY A 13 -7.84 -12.04 -7.73
CA GLY A 13 -9.30 -12.01 -7.68
C GLY A 13 -9.89 -12.27 -6.30
N GLN A 14 -9.10 -12.74 -5.33
CA GLN A 14 -9.59 -13.00 -3.99
C GLN A 14 -9.91 -11.69 -3.25
N ALA A 15 -11.13 -11.58 -2.74
CA ALA A 15 -11.55 -10.49 -1.85
C ALA A 15 -11.17 -10.78 -0.39
N PHE A 16 -10.76 -9.75 0.34
CA PHE A 16 -10.37 -9.86 1.75
C PHE A 16 -10.52 -8.51 2.49
N ALA A 17 -10.58 -8.58 3.81
CA ALA A 17 -10.50 -7.40 4.68
C ALA A 17 -9.03 -7.11 5.02
N CYS A 18 -8.69 -5.83 5.09
CA CYS A 18 -7.40 -5.37 5.59
C CYS A 18 -7.59 -4.22 6.56
N THR A 19 -7.36 -4.46 7.84
CA THR A 19 -7.29 -3.45 8.89
C THR A 19 -5.84 -2.97 9.00
N PRO A 20 -5.52 -1.75 8.51
CA PRO A 20 -4.14 -1.30 8.37
C PRO A 20 -3.52 -0.99 9.75
N THR A 21 -2.30 -1.47 9.96
CA THR A 21 -1.55 -1.28 11.22
C THR A 21 -0.19 -0.61 11.03
N HIS A 22 0.46 -0.85 9.89
CA HIS A 22 1.79 -0.35 9.58
C HIS A 22 1.88 0.13 8.15
N VAL A 23 2.65 1.19 7.91
CA VAL A 23 2.99 1.70 6.56
C VAL A 23 4.51 1.88 6.47
N TRP A 24 5.11 1.36 5.41
CA TRP A 24 6.54 1.55 5.13
C TRP A 24 6.83 2.77 4.23
N ASP A 25 6.29 2.76 3.01
CA ASP A 25 6.52 3.77 1.96
C ASP A 25 5.19 4.25 1.33
N GLY A 26 5.25 4.89 0.16
CA GLY A 26 4.09 5.49 -0.51
C GLY A 26 3.19 4.54 -1.31
N ASP A 27 3.61 3.30 -1.58
CA ASP A 27 2.77 2.28 -2.23
C ASP A 27 2.73 0.96 -1.46
N GLY A 28 3.34 0.92 -0.28
CA GLY A 28 3.35 -0.19 0.66
C GLY A 28 4.71 -0.90 0.75
N PRO A 29 4.92 -1.70 1.80
CA PRO A 29 3.84 -2.50 2.35
C PRO A 29 2.97 -1.76 3.38
N ILE A 30 1.66 -1.99 3.26
CA ILE A 30 0.72 -1.82 4.37
C ILE A 30 0.56 -3.18 5.04
N TRP A 31 0.71 -3.26 6.36
CA TRP A 31 0.44 -4.50 7.09
C TRP A 31 -1.01 -4.52 7.56
N CYS A 32 -1.71 -5.61 7.26
CA CYS A 32 -3.07 -5.86 7.72
C CYS A 32 -3.03 -6.64 9.04
N ALA A 33 -3.91 -6.31 10.00
CA ALA A 33 -4.05 -7.07 11.24
C ALA A 33 -4.43 -8.54 10.97
N GLU A 34 -5.10 -8.79 9.85
CA GLU A 34 -5.53 -10.10 9.36
C GLU A 34 -4.37 -10.96 8.82
N GLY A 35 -3.16 -10.40 8.69
CA GLY A 35 -1.95 -11.13 8.29
C GLY A 35 -1.34 -10.72 6.94
N PRO A 36 -2.10 -10.44 5.87
CA PRO A 36 -1.52 -10.03 4.60
C PRO A 36 -0.70 -8.74 4.70
N LYS A 37 0.39 -8.69 3.94
CA LYS A 37 1.15 -7.45 3.68
C LYS A 37 0.85 -7.02 2.26
N ILE A 38 0.25 -5.86 2.09
CA ILE A 38 -0.23 -5.42 0.78
C ILE A 38 0.66 -4.34 0.18
N ARG A 39 0.92 -4.43 -1.12
CA ARG A 39 1.38 -3.30 -1.94
C ARG A 39 0.18 -2.82 -2.76
N LEU A 40 -0.09 -1.53 -2.73
CA LEU A 40 -1.16 -0.93 -3.50
C LEU A 40 -0.93 -1.18 -5.00
N ALA A 41 -1.94 -1.71 -5.66
CA ALA A 41 -1.85 -2.05 -7.07
C ALA A 41 -1.93 -0.80 -7.95
N GLY A 42 -1.30 -0.85 -9.12
CA GLY A 42 -1.44 0.17 -10.17
C GLY A 42 -0.76 1.51 -9.91
N ILE A 43 0.03 1.63 -8.84
CA ILE A 43 0.78 2.85 -8.51
C ILE A 43 2.27 2.55 -8.30
N ALA A 44 3.09 3.59 -8.39
CA ALA A 44 4.50 3.54 -8.03
C ALA A 44 4.87 4.79 -7.21
N ALA A 45 5.48 4.56 -6.06
CA ALA A 45 6.19 5.56 -5.27
C ALA A 45 7.71 5.42 -5.46
N ARG A 46 8.48 6.45 -5.06
CA ARG A 46 9.93 6.30 -4.86
C ARG A 46 10.20 5.32 -3.72
N GLU A 47 11.30 4.59 -3.84
CA GLU A 47 11.84 3.80 -2.73
C GLU A 47 12.30 4.74 -1.60
N MET A 48 12.41 4.24 -0.36
CA MET A 48 12.67 5.09 0.81
C MET A 48 14.03 5.81 0.82
N ASP A 49 14.98 5.38 -0.01
CA ASP A 49 16.25 6.07 -0.27
C ASP A 49 16.13 7.20 -1.32
N GLY A 50 14.92 7.45 -1.83
CA GLY A 50 14.62 8.48 -2.82
C GLY A 50 14.82 8.03 -4.27
N THR A 51 15.30 6.81 -4.50
CA THR A 51 15.54 6.29 -5.85
C THR A 51 14.25 5.76 -6.50
N CYS A 52 14.32 5.58 -7.82
CA CYS A 52 13.30 4.89 -8.60
C CYS A 52 13.95 3.66 -9.23
N LYS A 53 13.30 2.51 -9.15
CA LYS A 53 13.76 1.30 -9.83
C LYS A 53 13.66 1.47 -11.34
N GLN A 54 14.60 0.85 -12.06
CA GLN A 54 14.62 0.91 -13.53
C GLN A 54 13.30 0.39 -14.11
N GLY A 55 12.71 1.15 -15.03
CA GLY A 55 11.42 0.84 -15.66
C GLY A 55 10.18 1.08 -14.79
N HIS A 56 10.33 1.61 -13.58
CA HIS A 56 9.21 2.07 -12.76
C HIS A 56 8.89 3.54 -13.07
N PRO A 57 7.61 3.97 -13.00
CA PRO A 57 7.28 5.39 -12.96
C PRO A 57 8.00 6.08 -11.81
N CYS A 58 8.52 7.28 -12.06
CA CYS A 58 9.33 8.00 -11.10
C CYS A 58 8.64 9.33 -10.72
N PRO A 59 7.82 9.38 -9.65
CA PRO A 59 7.14 10.60 -9.23
C PRO A 59 8.14 11.69 -8.84
N LYS A 60 7.76 12.97 -9.01
CA LYS A 60 8.56 14.11 -8.52
C LYS A 60 8.56 14.20 -6.99
N ALA A 61 7.47 13.78 -6.34
CA ALA A 61 7.36 13.79 -4.89
C ALA A 61 8.40 12.86 -4.24
N SER A 62 8.84 13.21 -3.03
CA SER A 62 9.76 12.38 -2.25
C SER A 62 9.07 11.12 -1.71
N ALA A 63 9.85 10.09 -1.40
CA ALA A 63 9.35 8.86 -0.79
C ALA A 63 8.64 9.13 0.54
N ILE A 64 9.18 10.06 1.33
CA ILE A 64 8.59 10.52 2.60
C ILE A 64 7.23 11.18 2.36
N ALA A 65 7.12 12.09 1.39
CA ALA A 65 5.86 12.76 1.08
C ALA A 65 4.76 11.77 0.65
N ALA A 66 5.12 10.75 -0.13
CA ALA A 66 4.21 9.69 -0.54
C ALA A 66 3.78 8.82 0.65
N ARG A 67 4.73 8.34 1.47
CA ARG A 67 4.43 7.60 2.70
C ARG A 67 3.49 8.38 3.61
N ASP A 68 3.82 9.64 3.89
CA ASP A 68 3.06 10.45 4.84
C ASP A 68 1.66 10.77 4.31
N ARG A 69 1.48 10.86 2.98
CA ARG A 69 0.15 10.96 2.38
C ARG A 69 -0.65 9.68 2.59
N LEU A 70 -0.06 8.51 2.37
CA LEU A 70 -0.73 7.24 2.63
C LEU A 70 -1.10 7.10 4.11
N VAL A 71 -0.19 7.42 5.02
CA VAL A 71 -0.43 7.47 6.46
C VAL A 71 -1.60 8.40 6.82
N ARG A 72 -1.70 9.58 6.20
CA ARG A 72 -2.83 10.51 6.42
C ARG A 72 -4.17 9.91 5.98
N LEU A 73 -4.22 9.20 4.84
CA LEU A 73 -5.44 8.51 4.40
C LEU A 73 -5.85 7.40 5.39
N LEU A 74 -4.87 6.76 6.04
CA LEU A 74 -5.07 5.68 6.99
C LEU A 74 -5.14 6.16 8.45
N GLY A 75 -5.73 7.34 8.70
CA GLY A 75 -6.03 7.82 10.07
C GLY A 75 -4.87 8.54 10.77
N GLY A 76 -3.78 8.81 10.06
CA GLY A 76 -2.62 9.56 10.55
C GLY A 76 -1.65 8.72 11.39
N ALA A 77 -0.45 9.26 11.61
CA ALA A 77 0.60 8.57 12.35
C ALA A 77 0.22 8.40 13.83
N LYS A 78 0.43 7.19 14.35
CA LYS A 78 0.21 6.81 15.77
C LYS A 78 1.52 6.46 16.48
N GLY A 79 2.66 6.66 15.81
CA GLY A 79 3.99 6.34 16.29
C GLY A 79 4.84 5.67 15.22
N LYS A 80 6.02 5.21 15.62
CA LYS A 80 6.96 4.51 14.76
C LYS A 80 7.35 3.19 15.39
N ALA A 81 7.20 2.10 14.65
CA ALA A 81 7.60 0.77 15.09
C ALA A 81 9.13 0.66 15.13
N ARG A 82 9.65 -0.30 15.90
CA ARG A 82 11.09 -0.63 15.92
C ARG A 82 11.66 -1.01 14.55
N THR A 83 10.81 -1.53 13.67
CA THR A 83 11.13 -1.86 12.27
C THR A 83 11.20 -0.64 11.36
N GLY A 84 10.94 0.57 11.89
CA GLY A 84 10.93 1.82 11.14
C GLY A 84 9.60 2.17 10.46
N HIS A 85 8.64 1.25 10.44
CA HIS A 85 7.30 1.49 9.88
C HIS A 85 6.56 2.56 10.69
N ILE A 86 5.69 3.33 10.04
CA ILE A 86 4.76 4.22 10.72
C ILE A 86 3.53 3.42 11.15
N LEU A 87 3.15 3.55 12.41
CA LEU A 87 1.95 2.94 12.97
C LEU A 87 0.73 3.76 12.54
N VAL A 88 -0.32 3.08 12.11
CA VAL A 88 -1.59 3.68 11.68
C VAL A 88 -2.76 2.94 12.31
N SER A 89 -3.93 3.58 12.34
CA SER A 89 -5.18 2.97 12.77
C SER A 89 -6.32 3.61 12.00
N ALA A 90 -6.91 2.82 11.10
CA ALA A 90 -8.09 3.18 10.32
C ALA A 90 -9.08 2.01 10.27
N SER A 91 -10.30 2.27 9.82
CA SER A 91 -11.29 1.23 9.58
C SER A 91 -10.78 0.18 8.59
N ALA A 92 -11.31 -1.03 8.70
CA ALA A 92 -11.00 -2.11 7.76
C ALA A 92 -11.31 -1.70 6.32
N MET A 93 -10.32 -1.85 5.44
CA MET A 93 -10.47 -1.69 4.00
C MET A 93 -11.04 -2.97 3.39
N ARG A 94 -11.80 -2.82 2.31
CA ARG A 94 -12.20 -3.93 1.44
C ARG A 94 -11.22 -4.02 0.28
N CYS A 95 -10.51 -5.13 0.17
CA CYS A 95 -9.46 -5.31 -0.82
C CYS A 95 -9.76 -6.46 -1.78
N VAL A 96 -9.25 -6.34 -3.01
CA VAL A 96 -9.21 -7.41 -4.01
C VAL A 96 -7.76 -7.62 -4.43
N SER A 97 -7.29 -8.86 -4.29
CA SER A 97 -5.93 -9.25 -4.65
C SER A 97 -5.73 -9.24 -6.17
N ASN A 98 -4.55 -8.77 -6.58
CA ASN A 98 -4.02 -8.86 -7.93
C ASN A 98 -2.85 -9.87 -7.99
N GLY A 99 -2.74 -10.75 -6.99
CA GLY A 99 -1.69 -11.77 -6.86
C GLY A 99 -0.42 -11.24 -6.19
N SER A 100 0.71 -11.87 -6.48
CA SER A 100 1.99 -11.57 -5.83
C SER A 100 2.60 -10.23 -6.24
N ALA A 101 3.01 -9.43 -5.25
CA ALA A 101 3.86 -8.24 -5.40
C ALA A 101 5.35 -8.53 -5.11
N ARG A 102 5.75 -9.81 -5.12
CA ARG A 102 7.08 -10.33 -4.70
C ARG A 102 7.36 -10.09 -3.21
N GLY A 103 8.37 -10.76 -2.65
CA GLY A 103 8.82 -10.53 -1.26
C GLY A 103 7.72 -10.78 -0.21
N GLY A 104 6.87 -11.79 -0.42
CA GLY A 104 5.80 -12.16 0.50
C GLY A 104 4.64 -11.16 0.59
N ARG A 105 4.46 -10.30 -0.41
CA ARG A 105 3.40 -9.27 -0.42
C ARG A 105 2.35 -9.59 -1.46
N THR A 106 1.12 -9.19 -1.17
CA THR A 106 -0.02 -9.24 -2.08
C THR A 106 -0.16 -7.88 -2.77
N ALA A 107 -0.19 -7.82 -4.10
CA ALA A 107 -0.64 -6.62 -4.80
C ALA A 107 -2.16 -6.52 -4.61
N ALA A 108 -2.70 -5.38 -4.19
CA ALA A 108 -4.14 -5.26 -3.95
C ALA A 108 -4.69 -3.88 -4.30
N TRP A 109 -5.93 -3.88 -4.81
CA TRP A 109 -6.78 -2.69 -4.85
C TRP A 109 -7.61 -2.68 -3.58
N CYS A 110 -7.67 -1.55 -2.88
CA CYS A 110 -8.28 -1.46 -1.56
C CYS A 110 -9.13 -0.21 -1.46
N THR A 111 -10.38 -0.39 -1.06
CA THR A 111 -11.35 0.67 -0.80
C THR A 111 -11.49 0.89 0.70
N LEU A 112 -11.25 2.11 1.15
CA LEU A 112 -11.51 2.54 2.52
C LEU A 112 -12.85 3.29 2.59
N PRO A 113 -13.73 2.99 3.57
CA PRO A 113 -14.96 3.73 3.76
C PRO A 113 -14.73 5.24 3.85
N GLY A 114 -15.53 6.04 3.14
CA GLY A 114 -15.42 7.50 3.08
C GLY A 114 -14.30 8.07 2.21
N THR A 115 -13.28 7.27 1.85
CA THR A 115 -12.17 7.70 0.98
C THR A 115 -12.27 7.15 -0.45
N GLY A 116 -12.85 5.96 -0.59
CA GLY A 116 -12.87 5.22 -1.86
C GLY A 116 -11.58 4.43 -2.07
N ASP A 117 -11.24 4.15 -3.32
CA ASP A 117 -10.02 3.41 -3.68
C ASP A 117 -8.75 4.21 -3.29
N ILE A 118 -7.90 3.57 -2.49
CA ILE A 118 -6.68 4.18 -1.93
C ILE A 118 -5.64 4.43 -3.02
N SER A 119 -5.45 3.53 -3.99
CA SER A 119 -4.52 3.75 -5.11
C SER A 119 -4.92 4.99 -5.89
N CYS A 120 -6.22 5.16 -6.19
CA CYS A 120 -6.71 6.35 -6.87
C CYS A 120 -6.57 7.61 -6.00
N ALA A 121 -6.81 7.52 -4.69
CA ALA A 121 -6.61 8.64 -3.77
C ALA A 121 -5.14 9.07 -3.67
N MET A 122 -4.22 8.11 -3.74
CA MET A 122 -2.78 8.37 -3.81
C MET A 122 -2.41 9.04 -5.14
N ILE A 123 -2.89 8.56 -6.29
CA ILE A 123 -2.66 9.21 -7.59
C ILE A 123 -3.17 10.66 -7.58
N ARG A 124 -4.42 10.89 -7.12
CA ARG A 124 -5.01 12.24 -7.04
C ARG A 124 -4.24 13.21 -6.16
N SER A 125 -3.45 12.71 -5.21
CA SER A 125 -2.62 13.55 -4.36
C SER A 125 -1.34 14.05 -5.04
N GLY A 126 -0.98 13.51 -6.21
CA GLY A 126 0.27 13.84 -6.92
C GLY A 126 1.54 13.29 -6.26
N THR A 127 1.42 12.47 -5.21
CA THR A 127 2.58 11.93 -4.48
C THR A 127 3.11 10.62 -5.06
N VAL A 128 2.32 9.94 -5.88
CA VAL A 128 2.69 8.72 -6.62
C VAL A 128 2.29 8.89 -8.07
N LEU A 129 2.83 8.04 -8.95
CA LEU A 129 2.37 7.95 -10.32
C LEU A 129 1.55 6.68 -10.53
N ARG A 130 0.55 6.80 -11.41
CA ARG A 130 -0.12 5.65 -11.98
C ARG A 130 0.88 4.82 -12.77
N TRP A 131 0.83 3.50 -12.60
CA TRP A 131 1.64 2.57 -13.37
C TRP A 131 0.75 1.77 -14.32
N ASP A 132 0.65 2.23 -15.57
CA ASP A 132 -0.30 1.68 -16.55
C ASP A 132 -0.20 0.17 -16.76
N ARG A 133 1.02 -0.37 -16.68
CA ARG A 133 1.28 -1.82 -16.73
C ARG A 133 0.43 -2.61 -15.72
N TYR A 134 0.16 -2.04 -14.55
CA TYR A 134 -0.55 -2.70 -13.45
C TYR A 134 -1.88 -2.04 -13.06
N ALA A 135 -2.20 -0.87 -13.64
CA ALA A 135 -3.40 -0.11 -13.31
C ALA A 135 -4.71 -0.77 -13.76
N ARG A 136 -4.66 -1.72 -14.71
CA ARG A 136 -5.84 -2.45 -15.25
C ARG A 136 -7.03 -1.53 -15.61
N GLY A 137 -6.75 -0.33 -16.09
CA GLY A 137 -7.76 0.66 -16.45
C GLY A 137 -8.37 1.46 -15.28
N GLN A 138 -8.02 1.18 -14.02
CA GLN A 138 -8.51 1.91 -12.85
C GLN A 138 -7.83 3.27 -12.69
N CYS A 139 -8.47 4.21 -12.00
CA CYS A 139 -7.94 5.56 -11.70
C CYS A 139 -7.55 6.35 -12.97
N ARG A 140 -8.42 6.39 -13.98
CA ARG A 140 -8.26 7.27 -15.15
C ARG A 140 -8.70 8.68 -14.81
#